data_AF-A0A7C1ZZS1-F1
#
_entry.id   AF-A0A7C1ZZS1-F1
#
_cell.length_a   1.000
_cell.length_b   1.000
_cell.length_c   1.000
_cell.angle_alpha   90.00
_cell.angle_beta   90.00
_cell.angle_gamma   90.00
#
_symmetry.space_group_name_H-M   'P 1'
#
loop_
_entity.id
_entity.type
_entity.pdbx_description
1 polymer ?
#
loop_
_entity_poly.entity_id
_entity_poly.type
_entity_poly.pdbx_seq_one_letter_code
_entity_poly.pdbx_strand_id
1 'polypeptide(L)'
;MKNRAIIVLFVLCIGIYNIYGDLEVKQIAHSEYPIVPSIYGDKIVWEDLTEETYGFETDIYLYDISEGKKRKISNSARARRPAIYGDKIVWDDERIMGNSDIYLYDLSKEEEIRITDAPYNQISPKIYDNKIVWIDFRNGTGFIDSSDIYMYDISTGKEKRITQKSCGCRNVAIYGDKIVWEREIWKEKDEIWKPGYIDHDIYLYDLSTGQEKRITDDPIGQYNPKIYGDKIIWEEIESTFPEPPEYRLCLYDLSTNKKKIITSGPSSAAIYKDKIVYSIYKNGKSGVFFYDISTGEEKVVTYDYWGISAMYENTIVWLCAEGSSFMPSSSMYFCNIDEASLLPPTTVPPTTNPATTSAPMTTSPPTTLPQTKSTPITSSQNSSYSLYLGILGGILIFLVIAIPLLTLSKRKSEKMKDIKKETQKEDLMTLLSKKYLDGKITKEQYLKFKKKIEKM
;
A
#
# COMPACT_ATOMS: atom_id res chain seq x y z
N MET A 1 -65.49 -12.19 -6.53
CA MET A 1 -65.38 -10.77 -6.13
C MET A 1 -64.55 -10.75 -4.84
N LYS A 2 -63.26 -10.35 -4.88
CA LYS A 2 -62.76 -8.98 -4.57
C LYS A 2 -63.30 -8.52 -3.19
N ASN A 3 -62.54 -8.17 -2.15
CA ASN A 3 -61.24 -7.51 -1.98
C ASN A 3 -60.73 -7.79 -0.55
N ARG A 4 -59.47 -8.18 -0.35
CA ARG A 4 -58.32 -7.35 0.13
C ARG A 4 -58.51 -6.64 1.48
N ALA A 5 -57.88 -7.20 2.51
CA ALA A 5 -57.20 -6.43 3.56
C ALA A 5 -55.82 -7.09 3.78
N ILE A 6 -54.79 -6.46 3.24
CA ILE A 6 -53.39 -6.81 3.45
C ILE A 6 -53.00 -6.17 4.79
N ILE A 7 -52.80 -6.96 5.84
CA ILE A 7 -52.02 -6.53 6.99
C ILE A 7 -50.57 -6.82 6.64
N VAL A 8 -49.84 -5.76 6.31
CA VAL A 8 -48.39 -5.78 6.10
C VAL A 8 -47.75 -5.98 7.48
N LEU A 9 -47.30 -7.20 7.78
CA LEU A 9 -46.43 -7.47 8.91
C LEU A 9 -44.99 -7.09 8.48
N PHE A 10 -44.67 -5.80 8.54
CA PHE A 10 -43.29 -5.32 8.52
C PHE A 10 -42.69 -5.67 9.89
N VAL A 11 -42.15 -6.89 10.04
CA VAL A 11 -41.28 -7.19 11.17
C VAL A 11 -39.96 -6.49 10.88
N LEU A 12 -39.76 -5.40 11.60
CA LEU A 12 -38.50 -4.75 11.89
C LEU A 12 -37.37 -5.78 12.01
N CYS A 13 -36.53 -5.91 10.98
CA CYS A 13 -35.13 -6.27 11.14
C CYS A 13 -34.33 -5.01 11.55
N ILE A 14 -34.87 -4.26 12.51
CA ILE A 14 -34.15 -3.26 13.29
C ILE A 14 -34.05 -3.87 14.67
N GLY A 15 -32.91 -4.47 14.97
CA GLY A 15 -32.66 -5.10 16.26
C GLY A 15 -31.87 -6.38 16.16
N ILE A 16 -30.56 -6.25 15.93
CA ILE A 16 -29.46 -6.74 16.77
C ILE A 16 -28.18 -6.43 15.99
N TYR A 17 -27.60 -5.26 16.23
CA TYR A 17 -26.16 -4.98 16.22
C TYR A 17 -26.02 -3.58 16.79
N ASN A 18 -26.01 -3.50 18.12
CA ASN A 18 -25.95 -2.24 18.85
C ASN A 18 -25.23 -2.51 20.18
N ILE A 19 -23.89 -2.65 20.12
CA ILE A 19 -23.00 -2.66 21.31
C ILE A 19 -21.65 -1.95 21.02
N TYR A 20 -21.51 -1.25 19.89
CA TYR A 20 -20.34 -0.41 19.63
C TYR A 20 -20.86 0.99 19.35
N GLY A 21 -20.18 2.04 19.82
CA GLY A 21 -20.52 3.40 19.39
C GLY A 21 -20.50 3.41 17.86
N ASP A 22 -21.66 3.57 17.23
CA ASP A 22 -21.81 3.34 15.79
C ASP A 22 -21.12 4.48 15.03
N LEU A 23 -19.81 4.33 14.84
CA LEU A 23 -19.04 5.16 13.93
C LEU A 23 -19.64 4.98 12.53
N GLU A 24 -20.13 6.07 11.94
CA GLU A 24 -20.69 6.01 10.58
C GLU A 24 -19.55 5.85 9.57
N VAL A 25 -19.22 4.59 9.24
CA VAL A 25 -18.23 4.24 8.22
C VAL A 25 -18.88 4.28 6.84
N LYS A 26 -18.30 5.04 5.91
CA LYS A 26 -18.80 5.19 4.53
C LYS A 26 -17.79 4.68 3.53
N GLN A 27 -18.21 3.76 2.66
CA GLN A 27 -17.44 3.38 1.47
C GLN A 27 -17.62 4.44 0.39
N ILE A 28 -16.53 4.90 -0.21
CA ILE A 28 -16.53 5.96 -1.23
C ILE A 28 -15.92 5.55 -2.57
N ALA A 29 -15.15 4.47 -2.60
CA ALA A 29 -14.62 3.91 -3.83
C ALA A 29 -14.44 2.39 -3.71
N HIS A 30 -14.46 1.72 -4.85
CA HIS A 30 -14.06 0.33 -5.02
C HIS A 30 -13.28 0.24 -6.33
N SER A 31 -12.08 -0.32 -6.27
CA SER A 31 -11.19 -0.45 -7.42
C SER A 31 -10.62 -1.86 -7.49
N GLU A 32 -10.39 -2.35 -8.70
CA GLU A 32 -9.64 -3.59 -8.96
C GLU A 32 -8.11 -3.37 -8.88
N TYR A 33 -7.70 -2.19 -8.41
CA TYR A 33 -6.30 -1.80 -8.23
C TYR A 33 -6.12 -1.15 -6.85
N PRO A 34 -4.92 -1.27 -6.22
CA PRO A 34 -4.64 -0.54 -4.98
C PRO A 34 -4.69 0.98 -5.19
N ILE A 35 -5.55 1.67 -4.46
CA ILE A 35 -5.72 3.12 -4.52
C ILE A 35 -5.06 3.78 -3.31
N VAL A 36 -4.29 4.85 -3.47
CA VAL A 36 -3.65 5.54 -2.34
C VAL A 36 -4.31 6.90 -2.09
N PRO A 37 -4.93 7.13 -0.90
CA PRO A 37 -5.65 8.37 -0.64
C PRO A 37 -4.77 9.47 -0.06
N SER A 38 -5.17 10.72 -0.29
CA SER A 38 -4.76 11.92 0.43
C SER A 38 -6.01 12.73 0.80
N ILE A 39 -5.96 13.45 1.93
CA ILE A 39 -7.11 14.20 2.45
C ILE A 39 -6.69 15.58 2.96
N TYR A 40 -7.51 16.58 2.68
CA TYR A 40 -7.45 17.90 3.29
C TYR A 40 -8.86 18.47 3.43
N GLY A 41 -9.24 18.88 4.64
CA GLY A 41 -10.60 19.33 4.90
C GLY A 41 -11.63 18.24 4.58
N ASP A 42 -12.62 18.60 3.78
CA ASP A 42 -13.69 17.72 3.29
C ASP A 42 -13.37 17.02 1.97
N LYS A 43 -12.12 17.09 1.47
CA LYS A 43 -11.75 16.58 0.15
C LYS A 43 -10.78 15.41 0.26
N ILE A 44 -11.17 14.28 -0.33
CA ILE A 44 -10.35 13.07 -0.45
C ILE A 44 -9.95 12.92 -1.92
N VAL A 45 -8.66 12.74 -2.19
CA VAL A 45 -8.12 12.49 -3.53
C VAL A 45 -7.41 11.15 -3.59
N TRP A 46 -7.53 10.44 -4.72
CA TRP A 46 -6.85 9.17 -4.95
C TRP A 46 -6.61 8.95 -6.45
N GLU A 47 -5.66 8.08 -6.77
CA GLU A 47 -5.49 7.54 -8.12
C GLU A 47 -6.41 6.33 -8.30
N ASP A 48 -7.06 6.22 -9.45
CA ASP A 48 -7.88 5.06 -9.81
C ASP A 48 -7.83 4.79 -11.31
N LEU A 49 -8.28 3.61 -11.73
CA LEU A 49 -8.39 3.26 -13.14
C LEU A 49 -9.31 4.25 -13.87
N THR A 50 -8.91 4.59 -15.08
CA THR A 50 -9.70 5.45 -15.96
C THR A 50 -10.92 4.67 -16.43
N GLU A 51 -12.13 5.18 -16.18
CA GLU A 51 -13.39 4.49 -16.49
C GLU A 51 -13.59 4.27 -18.02
N GLU A 52 -12.84 4.97 -18.87
CA GLU A 52 -13.03 5.03 -20.32
C GLU A 52 -12.14 4.07 -21.13
N THR A 53 -11.21 3.35 -20.49
CA THR A 53 -10.13 2.64 -21.19
C THR A 53 -9.84 1.25 -20.62
N TYR A 54 -9.58 0.28 -21.49
CA TYR A 54 -9.11 -1.05 -21.09
C TYR A 54 -7.59 -1.04 -20.88
N GLY A 55 -7.11 -1.03 -19.64
CA GLY A 55 -5.68 -1.05 -19.33
C GLY A 55 -5.30 -0.63 -17.91
N PHE A 56 -4.01 -0.38 -17.68
CA PHE A 56 -3.46 0.16 -16.41
C PHE A 56 -3.36 1.70 -16.44
N GLU A 57 -4.32 2.34 -17.10
CA GLU A 57 -4.37 3.80 -17.25
C GLU A 57 -5.10 4.41 -16.06
N THR A 58 -4.48 5.41 -15.43
CA THR A 58 -4.95 5.97 -14.16
C THR A 58 -5.21 7.45 -14.26
N ASP A 59 -6.26 7.90 -13.60
CA ASP A 59 -6.61 9.30 -13.42
C ASP A 59 -6.77 9.61 -11.93
N ILE A 60 -6.68 10.88 -11.57
CA ILE A 60 -6.92 11.37 -10.21
C ILE A 60 -8.41 11.66 -10.04
N TYR A 61 -8.98 11.14 -8.97
CA TYR A 61 -10.36 11.40 -8.57
C TYR A 61 -10.39 12.17 -7.25
N LEU A 62 -11.44 12.95 -7.07
CA LEU A 62 -11.76 13.67 -5.85
C LEU A 62 -13.16 13.31 -5.38
N TYR A 63 -13.31 13.06 -4.08
CA TYR A 63 -14.58 12.96 -3.38
C TYR A 63 -14.70 14.15 -2.42
N ASP A 64 -15.75 14.94 -2.59
CA ASP A 64 -16.13 15.99 -1.66
C ASP A 64 -17.12 15.41 -0.64
N ILE A 65 -16.69 15.31 0.62
CA ILE A 65 -17.48 14.76 1.73
C ILE A 65 -18.69 15.63 2.02
N SER A 66 -18.56 16.95 1.89
CA SER A 66 -19.65 17.89 2.20
C SER A 66 -20.79 17.81 1.18
N GLU A 67 -20.45 17.59 -0.09
CA GLU A 67 -21.42 17.44 -1.17
C GLU A 67 -21.85 15.99 -1.44
N GLY A 68 -21.07 15.02 -0.95
CA GLY A 68 -21.24 13.60 -1.24
C GLY A 68 -20.99 13.24 -2.72
N LYS A 69 -20.11 13.98 -3.42
CA LYS A 69 -19.88 13.84 -4.87
C LYS A 69 -18.46 13.42 -5.20
N LYS A 70 -18.34 12.46 -6.14
CA LYS A 70 -17.10 12.06 -6.82
C LYS A 70 -16.95 12.85 -8.13
N ARG A 71 -15.74 13.32 -8.45
CA ARG A 71 -15.36 13.87 -9.76
C ARG A 71 -13.98 13.41 -10.20
N LYS A 72 -13.77 13.30 -11.51
CA LYS A 72 -12.45 13.11 -12.12
C LYS A 72 -11.73 14.46 -12.21
N ILE A 73 -10.45 14.51 -11.88
CA ILE A 73 -9.62 15.73 -11.83
C ILE A 73 -8.65 15.78 -13.01
N SER A 74 -7.89 14.71 -13.25
CA SER A 74 -6.97 14.64 -14.40
C SER A 74 -7.67 14.04 -15.63
N ASN A 75 -7.08 14.24 -16.80
CA ASN A 75 -7.58 13.66 -18.06
C ASN A 75 -6.47 13.02 -18.91
N SER A 76 -5.29 12.77 -18.33
CA SER A 76 -4.13 12.27 -19.06
C SER A 76 -4.08 10.74 -19.15
N ALA A 77 -4.88 10.04 -18.33
CA ALA A 77 -4.84 8.59 -18.20
C ALA A 77 -3.46 8.04 -17.74
N ARG A 78 -2.60 8.92 -17.22
CA ARG A 78 -1.22 8.63 -16.76
C ARG A 78 -0.88 9.32 -15.44
N ALA A 79 -1.89 9.77 -14.71
CA ALA A 79 -1.75 10.53 -13.48
C ALA A 79 -1.76 9.61 -12.24
N ARG A 80 -0.84 9.87 -11.29
CA ARG A 80 -0.56 9.00 -10.14
C ARG A 80 -0.14 9.77 -8.89
N ARG A 81 -0.27 9.11 -7.74
CA ARG A 81 0.20 9.54 -6.40
C ARG A 81 -0.21 10.97 -6.02
N PRO A 82 -1.52 11.27 -5.97
CA PRO A 82 -1.96 12.62 -5.68
C PRO A 82 -1.65 13.04 -4.23
N ALA A 83 -1.53 14.35 -4.02
CA ALA A 83 -1.53 14.98 -2.71
C ALA A 83 -2.37 16.26 -2.77
N ILE A 84 -3.01 16.64 -1.65
CA ILE A 84 -3.89 17.80 -1.57
C ILE A 84 -3.55 18.71 -0.38
N TYR A 85 -3.60 20.02 -0.59
CA TYR A 85 -3.58 21.04 0.47
C TYR A 85 -4.42 22.24 0.04
N GLY A 86 -5.42 22.61 0.85
CA GLY A 86 -6.39 23.63 0.47
C GLY A 86 -7.09 23.23 -0.84
N ASP A 87 -7.13 24.18 -1.78
CA ASP A 87 -7.73 23.99 -3.10
C ASP A 87 -6.73 23.47 -4.15
N LYS A 88 -5.55 23.00 -3.75
CA LYS A 88 -4.51 22.55 -4.69
C LYS A 88 -4.29 21.05 -4.60
N ILE A 89 -4.39 20.39 -5.74
CA ILE A 89 -4.10 18.96 -5.91
C ILE A 89 -2.85 18.84 -6.76
N VAL A 90 -1.88 18.03 -6.35
CA VAL A 90 -0.67 17.76 -7.14
C VAL A 90 -0.52 16.27 -7.38
N TRP A 91 0.01 15.87 -8.53
CA TRP A 91 0.25 14.46 -8.90
C TRP A 91 1.45 14.35 -9.84
N ASP A 92 1.97 13.13 -9.98
CA ASP A 92 2.94 12.82 -11.04
C ASP A 92 2.23 12.25 -12.27
N ASP A 93 2.65 12.67 -13.45
CA ASP A 93 1.95 12.41 -14.71
C ASP A 93 2.93 11.96 -15.80
N GLU A 94 2.79 10.72 -16.26
CA GLU A 94 3.66 10.11 -17.28
C GLU A 94 3.06 10.24 -18.70
N ARG A 95 2.63 11.46 -19.08
CA ARG A 95 2.15 11.75 -20.45
C ARG A 95 3.21 11.43 -21.49
N ILE A 96 4.48 11.65 -21.13
CA ILE A 96 5.65 11.26 -21.91
C ILE A 96 6.22 10.00 -21.27
N MET A 97 6.14 8.87 -21.99
CA MET A 97 6.59 7.58 -21.49
C MET A 97 8.06 7.63 -21.03
N GLY A 98 8.33 7.23 -19.79
CA GLY A 98 9.65 7.27 -19.18
C GLY A 98 10.08 8.66 -18.66
N ASN A 99 9.17 9.64 -18.63
CA ASN A 99 9.40 10.99 -18.13
C ASN A 99 8.14 11.52 -17.43
N SER A 100 7.96 11.15 -16.16
CA SER A 100 6.90 11.73 -15.32
C SER A 100 7.24 13.16 -14.93
N ASP A 101 6.26 14.06 -15.06
CA ASP A 101 6.35 15.43 -14.56
C ASP A 101 5.33 15.66 -13.43
N ILE A 102 5.55 16.70 -12.63
CA ILE A 102 4.59 17.11 -11.59
C ILE A 102 3.58 18.08 -12.19
N TYR A 103 2.30 17.82 -11.94
CA TYR A 103 1.19 18.69 -12.29
C TYR A 103 0.47 19.17 -11.04
N LEU A 104 -0.17 20.33 -11.16
CA LEU A 104 -1.03 20.94 -10.15
C LEU A 104 -2.39 21.25 -10.78
N TYR A 105 -3.47 20.94 -10.05
CA TYR A 105 -4.81 21.45 -10.34
C TYR A 105 -5.23 22.42 -9.24
N ASP A 106 -5.63 23.62 -9.62
CA ASP A 106 -6.21 24.62 -8.72
C ASP A 106 -7.74 24.52 -8.78
N LEU A 107 -8.34 23.93 -7.75
CA LEU A 107 -9.80 23.74 -7.66
C LEU A 107 -10.57 25.06 -7.68
N SER A 108 -9.95 26.16 -7.23
CA SER A 108 -10.59 27.48 -7.19
C SER A 108 -10.66 28.16 -8.57
N LYS A 109 -9.74 27.79 -9.46
CA LYS A 109 -9.63 28.33 -10.83
C LYS A 109 -10.05 27.34 -11.90
N GLU A 110 -10.22 26.07 -11.53
CA GLU A 110 -10.45 24.94 -12.43
C GLU A 110 -9.35 24.81 -13.50
N GLU A 111 -8.10 25.07 -13.09
CA GLU A 111 -6.94 25.14 -13.99
C GLU A 111 -5.89 24.08 -13.65
N GLU A 112 -5.41 23.38 -14.68
CA GLU A 112 -4.27 22.47 -14.60
C GLU A 112 -2.98 23.18 -15.05
N ILE A 113 -1.90 23.03 -14.29
CA ILE A 113 -0.60 23.64 -14.52
C ILE A 113 0.48 22.56 -14.41
N ARG A 114 1.33 22.47 -15.43
CA ARG A 114 2.57 21.66 -15.37
C ARG A 114 3.61 22.40 -14.53
N ILE A 115 4.09 21.77 -13.46
CA ILE A 115 5.07 22.35 -12.52
C ILE A 115 6.50 22.06 -12.95
N THR A 116 6.77 20.87 -13.46
CA THR A 116 8.13 20.47 -13.90
C THR A 116 8.16 20.11 -15.36
N ASP A 117 9.30 20.35 -16.01
CA ASP A 117 9.58 19.92 -17.39
C ASP A 117 11.01 19.39 -17.56
N ALA A 118 11.64 19.01 -16.45
CA ALA A 118 13.01 18.52 -16.44
C ALA A 118 13.10 17.07 -16.98
N PRO A 119 14.26 16.66 -17.50
CA PRO A 119 14.47 15.28 -17.93
C PRO A 119 14.34 14.28 -16.79
N TYR A 120 13.98 13.04 -17.15
CA TYR A 120 13.74 11.91 -16.25
C TYR A 120 12.50 12.11 -15.37
N ASN A 121 12.26 11.15 -14.49
CA ASN A 121 11.07 11.13 -13.67
C ASN A 121 11.15 12.17 -12.53
N GLN A 122 10.09 12.92 -12.35
CA GLN A 122 9.71 13.61 -11.11
C GLN A 122 8.44 12.95 -10.58
N ILE A 123 8.51 12.40 -9.36
CA ILE A 123 7.43 11.54 -8.85
C ILE A 123 7.12 11.79 -7.37
N SER A 124 5.98 11.25 -6.93
CA SER A 124 5.55 11.24 -5.52
C SER A 124 5.48 12.64 -4.91
N PRO A 125 4.80 13.61 -5.55
CA PRO A 125 4.73 14.95 -5.01
C PRO A 125 3.99 14.99 -3.67
N LYS A 126 4.35 15.98 -2.85
CA LYS A 126 3.66 16.37 -1.62
C LYS A 126 3.53 17.87 -1.60
N ILE A 127 2.47 18.37 -0.98
CA ILE A 127 2.17 19.80 -0.93
C ILE A 127 1.83 20.23 0.50
N TYR A 128 2.36 21.38 0.89
CA TYR A 128 1.96 22.10 2.10
C TYR A 128 2.02 23.60 1.81
N ASP A 129 0.90 24.29 2.03
CA ASP A 129 0.76 25.70 1.69
C ASP A 129 1.17 25.96 0.22
N ASN A 130 2.13 26.83 -0.04
CA ASN A 130 2.61 27.17 -1.37
C ASN A 130 3.82 26.34 -1.82
N LYS A 131 4.17 25.26 -1.11
CA LYS A 131 5.37 24.47 -1.36
C LYS A 131 5.00 23.08 -1.85
N ILE A 132 5.52 22.71 -3.02
CA ILE A 132 5.43 21.37 -3.59
C ILE A 132 6.82 20.74 -3.47
N VAL A 133 6.94 19.53 -2.93
CA VAL A 133 8.18 18.76 -2.89
C VAL A 133 8.00 17.43 -3.61
N TRP A 134 9.05 16.92 -4.26
CA TRP A 134 9.00 15.65 -5.00
C TRP A 134 10.36 14.96 -5.01
N ILE A 135 10.35 13.69 -5.44
CA ILE A 135 11.55 12.91 -5.71
C ILE A 135 11.92 13.12 -7.18
N ASP A 136 13.16 13.52 -7.42
CA ASP A 136 13.65 13.89 -8.74
C ASP A 136 14.83 13.01 -9.17
N PHE A 137 14.73 12.40 -10.35
CA PHE A 137 15.75 11.48 -10.88
C PHE A 137 16.74 12.16 -11.84
N ARG A 138 16.63 13.49 -12.07
CA ARG A 138 17.43 14.19 -13.09
C ARG A 138 18.94 14.16 -12.87
N ASN A 139 19.39 14.00 -11.63
CA ASN A 139 20.82 13.92 -11.26
C ASN A 139 21.22 12.52 -10.78
N GLY A 140 20.44 11.49 -11.07
CA GLY A 140 20.77 10.12 -10.67
C GLY A 140 22.04 9.63 -11.36
N THR A 141 23.07 9.28 -10.58
CA THR A 141 24.39 8.85 -11.10
C THR A 141 24.67 7.37 -10.91
N GLY A 142 23.84 6.64 -10.18
CA GLY A 142 24.09 5.22 -9.88
C GLY A 142 22.96 4.54 -9.12
N PHE A 143 23.24 3.34 -8.62
CA PHE A 143 22.25 2.51 -7.93
C PHE A 143 21.75 3.13 -6.61
N ILE A 144 22.67 3.69 -5.81
CA ILE A 144 22.36 4.32 -4.52
C ILE A 144 22.06 5.81 -4.74
N ASP A 145 22.93 6.54 -5.43
CA ASP A 145 22.77 7.98 -5.69
C ASP A 145 21.81 8.24 -6.88
N SER A 146 20.61 7.67 -6.80
CA SER A 146 19.67 7.58 -7.93
C SER A 146 18.68 8.73 -8.01
N SER A 147 18.44 9.45 -6.92
CA SER A 147 17.45 10.54 -6.85
C SER A 147 17.82 11.63 -5.84
N ASP A 148 17.09 12.74 -5.93
CA ASP A 148 17.15 13.94 -5.12
C ASP A 148 15.78 14.34 -4.58
N ILE A 149 15.75 15.26 -3.61
CA ILE A 149 14.54 15.98 -3.24
C ILE A 149 14.61 17.40 -3.82
N TYR A 150 13.54 17.78 -4.51
CA TYR A 150 13.35 19.13 -5.05
C TYR A 150 12.09 19.76 -4.46
N MET A 151 12.01 21.09 -4.55
CA MET A 151 10.88 21.88 -4.12
C MET A 151 10.55 22.95 -5.16
N TYR A 152 9.27 23.25 -5.34
CA TYR A 152 8.75 24.39 -6.07
C TYR A 152 7.93 25.26 -5.11
N ASP A 153 8.23 26.55 -5.11
CA ASP A 153 7.42 27.55 -4.41
C ASP A 153 6.45 28.20 -5.40
N ILE A 154 5.16 27.89 -5.25
CA ILE A 154 4.07 28.35 -6.11
C ILE A 154 3.97 29.88 -6.10
N SER A 155 4.25 30.52 -4.97
CA SER A 155 4.11 31.98 -4.83
C SER A 155 5.20 32.74 -5.58
N THR A 156 6.39 32.16 -5.69
CA THR A 156 7.54 32.79 -6.36
C THR A 156 7.85 32.21 -7.75
N GLY A 157 7.25 31.07 -8.08
CA GLY A 157 7.54 30.32 -9.30
C GLY A 157 8.94 29.72 -9.34
N LYS A 158 9.59 29.52 -8.19
CA LYS A 158 10.99 29.10 -8.11
C LYS A 158 11.13 27.65 -7.70
N GLU A 159 11.93 26.92 -8.48
CA GLU A 159 12.42 25.59 -8.14
C GLU A 159 13.73 25.67 -7.31
N LYS A 160 13.88 24.79 -6.33
CA LYS A 160 15.08 24.64 -5.51
C LYS A 160 15.35 23.15 -5.24
N ARG A 161 16.58 22.68 -5.50
CA ARG A 161 17.07 21.39 -4.99
C ARG A 161 17.26 21.49 -3.48
N ILE A 162 16.68 20.55 -2.74
CA ILE A 162 16.75 20.48 -1.28
C ILE A 162 17.98 19.68 -0.84
N THR A 163 18.25 18.56 -1.49
CA THR A 163 19.41 17.73 -1.19
C THR A 163 20.70 18.35 -1.72
N GLN A 164 21.77 18.30 -0.93
CA GLN A 164 23.07 18.85 -1.35
C GLN A 164 23.76 18.00 -2.43
N LYS A 165 23.42 16.71 -2.47
CA LYS A 165 23.93 15.71 -3.42
C LYS A 165 22.89 14.60 -3.62
N SER A 166 23.05 13.86 -4.71
CA SER A 166 22.20 12.71 -5.04
C SER A 166 22.31 11.68 -3.91
N CYS A 167 21.17 11.12 -3.51
CA CYS A 167 21.07 10.44 -2.22
C CYS A 167 20.24 9.15 -2.22
N GLY A 168 19.61 8.77 -3.33
CA GLY A 168 18.65 7.66 -3.32
C GLY A 168 17.48 7.97 -2.41
N CYS A 169 16.98 9.20 -2.54
CA CYS A 169 15.95 9.75 -1.68
C CYS A 169 14.59 9.12 -2.02
N ARG A 170 13.85 8.71 -0.99
CA ARG A 170 12.53 8.07 -1.08
C ARG A 170 11.57 8.69 -0.07
N ASN A 171 10.28 8.44 -0.26
CA ASN A 171 9.21 8.70 0.72
C ASN A 171 9.29 10.09 1.37
N VAL A 172 9.20 11.15 0.55
CA VAL A 172 9.25 12.54 1.03
C VAL A 172 7.94 12.94 1.72
N ALA A 173 8.02 13.81 2.74
CA ALA A 173 6.91 14.49 3.37
C ALA A 173 7.29 15.92 3.76
N ILE A 174 6.30 16.81 3.88
CA ILE A 174 6.49 18.23 4.20
C ILE A 174 5.43 18.71 5.20
N TYR A 175 5.85 19.53 6.17
CA TYR A 175 4.96 20.32 7.02
C TYR A 175 5.65 21.63 7.39
N GLY A 176 4.98 22.77 7.13
CA GLY A 176 5.56 24.08 7.39
C GLY A 176 6.85 24.28 6.59
N ASP A 177 7.93 24.55 7.31
CA ASP A 177 9.27 24.71 6.75
C ASP A 177 10.15 23.45 6.89
N LYS A 178 9.56 22.31 7.29
CA LYS A 178 10.30 21.05 7.49
C LYS A 178 9.97 20.05 6.40
N ILE A 179 11.01 19.53 5.74
CA ILE A 179 10.92 18.47 4.74
C ILE A 179 11.64 17.25 5.31
N VAL A 180 11.01 16.08 5.30
CA VAL A 180 11.61 14.81 5.73
C VAL A 180 11.58 13.80 4.60
N TRP A 181 12.59 12.94 4.54
CA TRP A 181 12.66 11.87 3.55
C TRP A 181 13.49 10.70 4.07
N GLU A 182 13.32 9.57 3.40
CA GLU A 182 14.13 8.37 3.57
C GLU A 182 15.34 8.45 2.63
N ARG A 183 16.55 8.17 3.13
CA ARG A 183 17.77 8.13 2.33
C ARG A 183 18.38 6.74 2.36
N GLU A 184 18.69 6.19 1.18
CA GLU A 184 19.47 4.97 1.06
C GLU A 184 20.93 5.20 1.45
N ILE A 185 21.44 4.37 2.36
CA ILE A 185 22.83 4.39 2.80
C ILE A 185 23.44 3.02 2.59
N TRP A 186 24.52 2.96 1.81
CA TRP A 186 25.32 1.74 1.72
C TRP A 186 26.12 1.54 2.99
N LYS A 187 25.88 0.43 3.69
CA LYS A 187 26.68 0.00 4.83
C LYS A 187 27.64 -1.09 4.37
N GLU A 188 28.92 -0.73 4.25
CA GLU A 188 29.98 -1.72 4.18
C GLU A 188 30.01 -2.50 5.49
N LYS A 189 30.05 -3.83 5.42
CA LYS A 189 30.28 -4.68 6.60
C LYS A 189 31.72 -5.16 6.61
N ASP A 190 32.33 -5.17 7.80
CA ASP A 190 33.72 -5.57 8.03
C ASP A 190 34.00 -7.06 7.74
N GLU A 191 32.97 -7.89 7.52
CA GLU A 191 33.08 -9.34 7.36
C GLU A 191 32.93 -9.82 5.91
N ILE A 192 33.90 -10.64 5.47
CA ILE A 192 34.08 -11.16 4.09
C ILE A 192 32.85 -11.89 3.51
N TRP A 193 31.90 -12.36 4.33
CA TRP A 193 30.82 -13.27 3.90
C TRP A 193 29.42 -12.64 3.90
N LYS A 194 29.29 -11.37 4.28
CA LYS A 194 28.02 -10.63 4.14
C LYS A 194 28.23 -9.55 3.10
N PRO A 195 27.60 -9.63 1.91
CA PRO A 195 27.63 -8.50 0.98
C PRO A 195 27.13 -7.25 1.71
N GLY A 196 27.65 -6.07 1.35
CA GLY A 196 27.12 -4.82 1.87
C GLY A 196 25.60 -4.74 1.65
N TYR A 197 24.91 -4.04 2.53
CA TYR A 197 23.46 -3.90 2.47
C TYR A 197 23.08 -2.43 2.43
N ILE A 198 21.93 -2.16 1.83
CA ILE A 198 21.32 -0.84 1.87
C ILE A 198 20.58 -0.74 3.21
N ASP A 199 20.95 0.29 3.95
CA ASP A 199 20.26 0.77 5.12
C ASP A 199 19.47 2.03 4.76
N HIS A 200 18.49 2.40 5.57
CA HIS A 200 17.61 3.52 5.30
C HIS A 200 17.52 4.39 6.53
N ASP A 201 17.88 5.66 6.41
CA ASP A 201 17.77 6.62 7.50
C ASP A 201 16.81 7.75 7.15
N ILE A 202 16.21 8.33 8.19
CA ILE A 202 15.36 9.50 8.06
C ILE A 202 16.22 10.75 8.12
N TYR A 203 16.04 11.63 7.14
CA TYR A 203 16.66 12.94 7.08
C TYR A 203 15.59 14.03 7.16
N LEU A 204 16.02 15.20 7.61
CA LEU A 204 15.23 16.42 7.69
C LEU A 204 16.01 17.58 7.06
N TYR A 205 15.31 18.41 6.30
CA TYR A 205 15.77 19.72 5.87
C TYR A 205 14.84 20.78 6.47
N ASP A 206 15.43 21.78 7.10
CA ASP A 206 14.72 22.93 7.62
C ASP A 206 14.92 24.12 6.66
N LEU A 207 13.85 24.51 5.97
CA LEU A 207 13.83 25.62 5.01
C LEU A 207 14.13 26.97 5.67
N SER A 208 13.83 27.14 6.96
CA SER A 208 14.05 28.39 7.68
C SER A 208 15.54 28.61 8.01
N THR A 209 16.28 27.52 8.23
CA THR A 209 17.72 27.58 8.54
C THR A 209 18.62 27.20 7.36
N GLY A 210 18.04 26.54 6.34
CA GLY A 210 18.77 25.97 5.21
C GLY A 210 19.61 24.75 5.55
N GLN A 211 19.37 24.11 6.71
CA GLN A 211 20.19 23.01 7.21
C GLN A 211 19.56 21.64 6.98
N GLU A 212 20.39 20.69 6.57
CA GLU A 212 20.08 19.26 6.52
C GLU A 212 20.58 18.57 7.81
N LYS A 213 19.74 17.71 8.40
CA LYS A 213 20.03 16.92 9.60
C LYS A 213 19.64 15.46 9.36
N ARG A 214 20.54 14.52 9.67
CA ARG A 214 20.21 13.09 9.81
C ARG A 214 19.49 12.89 11.14
N ILE A 215 18.26 12.36 11.10
CA ILE A 215 17.42 12.14 12.30
C ILE A 215 17.72 10.78 12.93
N THR A 216 17.94 9.76 12.12
CA THR A 216 18.24 8.40 12.58
C THR A 216 19.60 7.96 12.08
N ASP A 217 20.34 7.24 12.91
CA ASP A 217 21.61 6.62 12.53
C ASP A 217 21.82 5.18 13.00
N ASP A 218 20.76 4.59 13.57
CA ASP A 218 20.71 3.22 14.06
C ASP A 218 20.96 2.22 12.91
N PRO A 219 21.58 1.04 13.17
CA PRO A 219 21.91 0.04 12.14
C PRO A 219 20.71 -0.82 11.71
N ILE A 220 19.51 -0.24 11.72
CA ILE A 220 18.23 -0.85 11.33
C ILE A 220 17.56 0.10 10.35
N GLY A 221 16.88 -0.41 9.33
CA GLY A 221 16.23 0.45 8.34
C GLY A 221 15.05 1.21 8.94
N GLN A 222 14.95 2.50 8.64
CA GLN A 222 13.80 3.37 8.89
C GLN A 222 13.19 3.86 7.58
N TYR A 223 11.86 3.81 7.50
CA TYR A 223 11.10 3.95 6.26
C TYR A 223 9.88 4.84 6.45
N ASN A 224 9.37 5.35 5.33
CA ASN A 224 8.05 5.99 5.24
C ASN A 224 7.82 7.15 6.25
N PRO A 225 8.72 8.15 6.35
CA PRO A 225 8.54 9.22 7.32
C PRO A 225 7.30 10.06 6.99
N LYS A 226 6.55 10.45 8.02
CA LYS A 226 5.50 11.48 7.97
C LYS A 226 5.80 12.54 9.03
N ILE A 227 5.33 13.76 8.79
CA ILE A 227 5.59 14.90 9.69
C ILE A 227 4.34 15.74 9.91
N TYR A 228 4.11 16.17 11.15
CA TYR A 228 3.17 17.21 11.51
C TYR A 228 3.75 18.06 12.65
N GLY A 229 3.87 19.38 12.43
CA GLY A 229 4.53 20.26 13.38
C GLY A 229 5.97 19.82 13.65
N ASP A 230 6.28 19.58 14.91
CA ASP A 230 7.59 19.11 15.38
C ASP A 230 7.63 17.59 15.61
N LYS A 231 6.64 16.84 15.10
CA LYS A 231 6.54 15.40 15.29
C LYS A 231 6.78 14.67 13.98
N ILE A 232 7.72 13.73 13.98
CA ILE A 232 8.01 12.84 12.87
C ILE A 232 7.59 11.43 13.29
N ILE A 233 6.87 10.72 12.44
CA ILE A 233 6.64 9.28 12.61
C ILE A 233 7.30 8.51 11.47
N TRP A 234 7.75 7.30 11.73
CA TRP A 234 8.31 6.40 10.71
C TRP A 234 8.15 4.94 11.13
N GLU A 235 8.31 4.06 10.16
CA GLU A 235 8.37 2.61 10.37
C GLU A 235 9.82 2.18 10.45
N GLU A 236 10.18 1.34 11.41
CA GLU A 236 11.54 0.79 11.45
C GLU A 236 11.55 -0.70 11.74
N ILE A 237 12.62 -1.36 11.30
CA ILE A 237 12.81 -2.80 11.53
C ILE A 237 13.11 -3.02 13.01
N GLU A 238 12.22 -3.73 13.70
CA GLU A 238 12.41 -4.17 15.08
C GLU A 238 13.32 -5.40 15.12
N SER A 239 13.05 -6.40 14.28
CA SER A 239 13.85 -7.61 14.16
C SER A 239 13.80 -8.14 12.73
N THR A 240 14.95 -8.60 12.23
CA THR A 240 15.01 -9.32 10.93
C THR A 240 14.67 -10.81 11.09
N PHE A 241 14.34 -11.27 12.30
CA PHE A 241 13.96 -12.65 12.60
C PHE A 241 12.79 -12.68 13.59
N PRO A 242 11.73 -13.49 13.36
CA PRO A 242 11.52 -14.39 12.22
C PRO A 242 11.30 -13.66 10.89
N GLU A 243 11.26 -14.41 9.78
CA GLU A 243 10.87 -13.90 8.45
C GLU A 243 9.34 -14.08 8.29
N PRO A 244 8.58 -13.05 7.89
CA PRO A 244 9.00 -11.72 7.47
C PRO A 244 9.47 -10.83 8.64
N PRO A 245 10.32 -9.81 8.39
CA PRO A 245 10.82 -8.92 9.42
C PRO A 245 9.68 -8.24 10.19
N GLU A 246 9.91 -8.07 11.49
CA GLU A 246 9.01 -7.34 12.37
C GLU A 246 9.34 -5.84 12.28
N TYR A 247 8.30 -5.04 12.14
CA TYR A 247 8.40 -3.58 12.08
C TYR A 247 7.84 -2.98 13.36
N ARG A 248 8.15 -1.71 13.62
CA ARG A 248 7.49 -0.92 14.66
C ARG A 248 7.30 0.51 14.19
N LEU A 249 6.23 1.14 14.68
CA LEU A 249 5.93 2.54 14.45
C LEU A 249 6.58 3.38 15.54
N CYS A 250 7.43 4.32 15.13
CA CYS A 250 8.11 5.25 16.02
C CYS A 250 7.58 6.66 15.85
N LEU A 251 7.62 7.42 16.95
CA LEU A 251 7.40 8.86 17.01
C LEU A 251 8.68 9.52 17.51
N TYR A 252 9.08 10.60 16.87
CA TYR A 252 10.16 11.47 17.30
C TYR A 252 9.67 12.89 17.44
N ASP A 253 9.94 13.46 18.60
CA ASP A 253 9.62 14.84 18.89
C ASP A 253 10.88 15.70 18.72
N LEU A 254 10.89 16.55 17.69
CA LEU A 254 11.99 17.46 17.36
C LEU A 254 12.23 18.51 18.46
N SER A 255 11.21 18.89 19.21
CA SER A 255 11.32 19.88 20.28
C SER A 255 12.06 19.32 21.51
N THR A 256 11.94 18.01 21.76
CA THR A 256 12.60 17.34 22.88
C THR A 256 13.77 16.45 22.47
N ASN A 257 13.94 16.20 21.16
CA ASN A 257 14.85 15.21 20.58
C ASN A 257 14.66 13.79 21.15
N LYS A 258 13.41 13.41 21.47
CA LYS A 258 13.10 12.09 22.05
C LYS A 258 12.35 11.22 21.06
N LYS A 259 12.79 9.97 20.96
CA LYS A 259 12.11 8.87 20.25
C LYS A 259 11.21 8.10 21.23
N LYS A 260 10.03 7.71 20.77
CA LYS A 260 9.06 6.85 21.46
C LYS A 260 8.57 5.78 20.49
N ILE A 261 8.53 4.53 20.91
CA ILE A 261 7.88 3.46 20.16
C ILE A 261 6.38 3.54 20.45
N ILE A 262 5.55 3.59 19.41
CA ILE A 262 4.09 3.67 19.51
C ILE A 262 3.50 2.26 19.55
N THR A 263 3.86 1.42 18.60
CA THR A 263 3.41 0.02 18.52
C THR A 263 4.39 -0.83 17.71
N SER A 264 4.43 -2.14 17.97
CA SER A 264 5.10 -3.12 17.11
C SER A 264 4.11 -3.69 16.09
N GLY A 265 4.52 -3.74 14.82
CA GLY A 265 3.87 -4.30 13.63
C GLY A 265 3.97 -3.35 12.41
N PRO A 266 3.89 -3.89 11.16
CA PRO A 266 3.89 -3.07 9.94
C PRO A 266 2.65 -2.19 9.92
N SER A 267 2.79 -0.90 9.60
CA SER A 267 1.85 0.07 10.16
C SER A 267 1.15 1.07 9.25
N SER A 268 1.50 1.38 8.01
CA SER A 268 0.89 2.49 7.23
C SER A 268 0.17 3.60 8.03
N ALA A 269 0.97 4.48 8.61
CA ALA A 269 0.51 5.45 9.58
C ALA A 269 0.33 6.86 9.01
N ALA A 270 -0.61 7.60 9.58
CA ALA A 270 -0.83 9.03 9.38
C ALA A 270 -0.74 9.76 10.71
N ILE A 271 -0.32 11.04 10.66
CA ILE A 271 -0.25 11.92 11.83
C ILE A 271 -0.94 13.24 11.53
N TYR A 272 -1.75 13.70 12.48
CA TYR A 272 -2.35 15.04 12.47
C TYR A 272 -2.39 15.59 13.89
N LYS A 273 -1.72 16.72 14.15
CA LYS A 273 -1.56 17.29 15.50
C LYS A 273 -0.97 16.28 16.49
N ASP A 274 -1.77 15.90 17.48
CA ASP A 274 -1.50 14.95 18.57
C ASP A 274 -2.10 13.56 18.30
N LYS A 275 -2.56 13.30 17.08
CA LYS A 275 -3.22 12.05 16.69
C LYS A 275 -2.36 11.28 15.73
N ILE A 276 -2.22 9.98 15.98
CA ILE A 276 -1.64 9.02 15.03
C ILE A 276 -2.72 7.99 14.73
N VAL A 277 -2.89 7.68 13.45
CA VAL A 277 -3.70 6.53 13.03
C VAL A 277 -2.81 5.56 12.27
N TYR A 278 -3.01 4.28 12.52
CA TYR A 278 -2.26 3.21 11.85
C TYR A 278 -3.12 1.97 11.69
N SER A 279 -2.76 1.19 10.68
CA SER A 279 -3.37 -0.11 10.40
C SER A 279 -2.43 -1.21 10.85
N ILE A 280 -2.91 -2.15 11.65
CA ILE A 280 -2.06 -3.25 12.14
C ILE A 280 -2.87 -4.52 12.39
N TYR A 281 -2.20 -5.66 12.27
CA TYR A 281 -2.72 -6.94 12.74
C TYR A 281 -2.40 -7.14 14.24
N LYS A 282 -3.44 -7.12 15.08
CA LYS A 282 -3.35 -7.39 16.53
C LYS A 282 -4.42 -8.39 16.95
N ASN A 283 -4.06 -9.31 17.86
CA ASN A 283 -5.01 -10.25 18.48
C ASN A 283 -5.84 -11.08 17.48
N GLY A 284 -5.25 -11.52 16.38
CA GLY A 284 -5.95 -12.35 15.39
C GLY A 284 -6.72 -11.58 14.32
N LYS A 285 -6.76 -10.24 14.39
CA LYS A 285 -7.50 -9.37 13.45
C LYS A 285 -6.67 -8.20 12.96
N SER A 286 -6.85 -7.82 11.69
CA SER A 286 -6.43 -6.50 11.20
C SER A 286 -7.39 -5.44 11.71
N GLY A 287 -6.89 -4.25 12.01
CA GLY A 287 -7.73 -3.13 12.37
C GLY A 287 -7.04 -1.80 12.17
N VAL A 288 -7.85 -0.74 12.23
CA VAL A 288 -7.40 0.65 12.26
C VAL A 288 -7.45 1.13 13.70
N PHE A 289 -6.32 1.65 14.17
CA PHE A 289 -6.14 2.09 15.54
C PHE A 289 -5.82 3.57 15.56
N PHE A 290 -6.29 4.20 16.62
CA PHE A 290 -6.05 5.59 16.95
C PHE A 290 -5.13 5.65 18.16
N TYR A 291 -4.18 6.57 18.14
CA TYR A 291 -3.27 6.81 19.24
C TYR A 291 -3.19 8.31 19.52
N ASP A 292 -3.52 8.68 20.76
CA ASP A 292 -3.39 10.03 21.27
C ASP A 292 -1.99 10.21 21.87
N ILE A 293 -1.20 11.09 21.26
CA ILE A 293 0.17 11.38 21.66
C ILE A 293 0.23 12.07 23.03
N SER A 294 -0.78 12.87 23.36
CA SER A 294 -0.83 13.68 24.59
C SER A 294 -1.12 12.83 25.83
N THR A 295 -2.04 11.88 25.71
CA THR A 295 -2.43 10.97 26.80
C THR A 295 -1.65 9.65 26.77
N GLY A 296 -1.18 9.25 25.60
CA GLY A 296 -0.59 7.95 25.36
C GLY A 296 -1.61 6.82 25.22
N GLU A 297 -2.89 7.15 25.10
CA GLU A 297 -3.98 6.17 24.95
C GLU A 297 -4.08 5.66 23.51
N GLU A 298 -4.21 4.34 23.37
CA GLU A 298 -4.59 3.68 22.13
C GLU A 298 -6.08 3.34 22.17
N LYS A 299 -6.79 3.54 21.06
CA LYS A 299 -8.20 3.17 20.88
C LYS A 299 -8.42 2.49 19.53
N VAL A 300 -9.49 1.71 19.42
CA VAL A 300 -9.88 1.03 18.19
C VAL A 300 -10.82 1.91 17.40
N VAL A 301 -10.52 2.12 16.12
CA VAL A 301 -11.42 2.76 15.16
C VAL A 301 -12.32 1.71 14.52
N THR A 302 -11.73 0.63 13.98
CA THR A 302 -12.48 -0.48 13.39
C THR A 302 -11.63 -1.75 13.30
N TYR A 303 -12.28 -2.92 13.28
CA TYR A 303 -11.67 -4.22 13.03
C TYR A 303 -12.04 -4.74 11.64
N ASP A 304 -11.27 -5.70 11.15
CA ASP A 304 -11.45 -6.39 9.86
C ASP A 304 -11.09 -5.52 8.63
N TYR A 305 -10.29 -4.47 8.86
CA TYR A 305 -9.75 -3.59 7.83
C TYR A 305 -8.23 -3.48 7.93
N TRP A 306 -7.57 -3.37 6.78
CA TRP A 306 -6.13 -3.14 6.67
C TRP A 306 -5.86 -2.26 5.46
N GLY A 307 -5.02 -1.24 5.63
CA GLY A 307 -4.65 -0.41 4.49
C GLY A 307 -3.98 0.90 4.84
N ILE A 308 -3.69 1.65 3.78
CA ILE A 308 -3.02 2.95 3.88
C ILE A 308 -3.98 3.94 4.52
N SER A 309 -3.56 4.52 5.64
CA SER A 309 -4.35 5.52 6.35
C SER A 309 -3.92 6.93 5.94
N ALA A 310 -4.91 7.80 5.77
CA ALA A 310 -4.76 9.24 5.68
C ALA A 310 -5.69 9.90 6.70
N MET A 311 -5.28 11.04 7.25
CA MET A 311 -6.05 11.73 8.29
C MET A 311 -6.01 13.24 8.11
N TYR A 312 -7.15 13.87 8.34
CA TYR A 312 -7.26 15.31 8.55
C TYR A 312 -8.25 15.58 9.68
N GLU A 313 -7.80 16.26 10.74
CA GLU A 313 -8.60 16.48 11.95
C GLU A 313 -9.15 15.18 12.55
N ASN A 314 -10.45 14.97 12.47
CA ASN A 314 -11.13 13.76 12.95
C ASN A 314 -11.48 12.81 11.81
N THR A 315 -11.26 13.17 10.55
CA THR A 315 -11.58 12.31 9.42
C THR A 315 -10.43 11.35 9.17
N ILE A 316 -10.71 10.05 9.22
CA ILE A 316 -9.80 9.00 8.75
C ILE A 316 -10.30 8.51 7.41
N VAL A 317 -9.38 8.33 6.48
CA VAL A 317 -9.57 7.56 5.26
C VAL A 317 -8.66 6.35 5.33
N TRP A 318 -9.17 5.18 5.01
CA TRP A 318 -8.37 3.97 4.91
C TRP A 318 -8.85 3.09 3.77
N LEU A 319 -7.96 2.18 3.39
CA LEU A 319 -8.23 1.16 2.41
C LEU A 319 -8.58 -0.13 3.12
N CYS A 320 -9.43 -0.92 2.47
CA CYS A 320 -9.55 -2.34 2.71
C CYS A 320 -9.10 -3.02 1.43
N ALA A 321 -7.95 -3.69 1.46
CA ALA A 321 -7.62 -4.55 0.33
C ALA A 321 -8.40 -5.86 0.44
N GLU A 322 -9.12 -6.15 -0.62
CA GLU A 322 -10.02 -7.29 -0.77
C GLU A 322 -9.47 -8.21 -1.89
N GLY A 323 -9.91 -9.47 -1.90
CA GLY A 323 -9.51 -10.41 -2.96
C GLY A 323 -8.23 -11.20 -2.71
N SER A 324 -7.81 -11.96 -3.72
CA SER A 324 -6.66 -12.86 -3.64
C SER A 324 -5.37 -12.14 -4.01
N SER A 325 -4.21 -12.68 -3.62
CA SER A 325 -2.90 -12.17 -4.03
C SER A 325 -2.69 -12.05 -5.55
N PHE A 326 -3.53 -12.71 -6.36
CA PHE A 326 -3.47 -12.69 -7.82
C PHE A 326 -4.36 -11.63 -8.48
N MET A 327 -5.38 -11.12 -7.78
CA MET A 327 -6.24 -10.02 -8.20
C MET A 327 -6.69 -9.24 -6.96
N PRO A 328 -5.83 -8.33 -6.46
CA PRO A 328 -6.16 -7.52 -5.29
C PRO A 328 -7.11 -6.40 -5.72
N SER A 329 -8.30 -6.37 -5.16
CA SER A 329 -9.18 -5.20 -5.21
C SER A 329 -8.99 -4.37 -3.94
N SER A 330 -9.46 -3.12 -3.94
CA SER A 330 -9.38 -2.23 -2.79
C SER A 330 -10.63 -1.36 -2.71
N SER A 331 -11.28 -1.43 -1.56
CA SER A 331 -12.38 -0.53 -1.20
C SER A 331 -11.84 0.58 -0.31
N MET A 332 -12.23 1.82 -0.56
CA MET A 332 -11.84 2.95 0.27
C MET A 332 -13.00 3.39 1.14
N TYR A 333 -12.71 3.55 2.42
CA TYR A 333 -13.65 3.94 3.46
C TYR A 333 -13.18 5.21 4.13
N PHE A 334 -14.13 5.99 4.64
CA PHE A 334 -13.84 7.05 5.57
C PHE A 334 -14.81 7.05 6.74
N CYS A 335 -14.38 7.66 7.84
CA CYS A 335 -15.23 7.97 8.98
C CYS A 335 -14.78 9.27 9.62
N ASN A 336 -15.69 9.92 10.34
CA ASN A 336 -15.35 10.95 11.30
C ASN A 336 -15.25 10.31 12.68
N ILE A 337 -14.07 10.41 13.30
CA ILE A 337 -13.84 9.95 14.66
C ILE A 337 -14.61 10.83 15.64
N ASP A 338 -15.48 10.19 16.40
CA ASP A 338 -15.88 10.68 17.72
C ASP A 338 -15.07 9.93 18.78
N GLU A 339 -14.06 10.58 19.34
CA GLU A 339 -13.09 9.96 20.26
C GLU A 339 -13.71 9.42 21.55
N ALA A 340 -14.86 9.97 21.95
CA ALA A 340 -15.63 9.50 23.10
C ALA A 340 -16.33 8.16 22.81
N SER A 341 -16.56 7.86 21.53
CA SER A 341 -17.23 6.64 21.07
C SER A 341 -16.25 5.50 20.75
N LEU A 342 -14.94 5.79 20.70
CA LEU A 342 -13.90 4.78 20.44
C LEU A 342 -13.66 3.87 21.66
N LEU A 343 -13.33 2.61 21.38
CA LEU A 343 -13.17 1.57 22.38
C LEU A 343 -11.69 1.33 22.75
N PRO A 344 -11.40 0.80 23.95
CA PRO A 344 -10.04 0.36 24.29
C PRO A 344 -9.60 -0.85 23.43
N PRO A 345 -8.30 -1.07 23.21
CA PRO A 345 -7.75 -2.10 22.31
C PRO A 345 -8.01 -3.54 22.77
N THR A 346 -8.45 -3.75 24.01
CA THR A 346 -8.74 -5.06 24.59
C THR A 346 -10.13 -5.60 24.24
N THR A 347 -10.99 -4.81 23.61
CA THR A 347 -12.36 -5.22 23.26
C THR A 347 -12.43 -5.79 21.85
N VAL A 348 -11.92 -7.01 21.65
CA VAL A 348 -12.16 -7.74 20.39
C VAL A 348 -13.65 -8.09 20.32
N PRO A 349 -14.36 -7.81 19.21
CA PRO A 349 -15.77 -8.17 19.08
C PRO A 349 -15.97 -9.68 19.15
N PRO A 350 -17.06 -10.16 19.78
CA PRO A 350 -17.34 -11.58 19.84
C PRO A 350 -17.47 -12.14 18.42
N THR A 351 -16.67 -13.18 18.12
CA THR A 351 -16.73 -13.88 16.85
C THR A 351 -18.01 -14.70 16.77
N THR A 352 -19.09 -14.15 16.21
CA THR A 352 -20.26 -14.96 15.85
C THR A 352 -20.09 -15.48 14.43
N ASN A 353 -19.46 -16.65 14.28
CA ASN A 353 -19.74 -17.48 13.11
C ASN A 353 -21.21 -17.93 13.21
N PRO A 354 -22.07 -17.74 12.20
CA PRO A 354 -23.38 -18.35 12.20
C PRO A 354 -23.21 -19.87 12.19
N ALA A 355 -23.65 -20.54 13.25
CA ALA A 355 -23.68 -21.99 13.31
C ALA A 355 -24.65 -22.50 12.23
N THR A 356 -24.14 -23.23 11.25
CA THR A 356 -24.95 -23.95 10.26
C THR A 356 -25.61 -25.15 10.96
N THR A 357 -26.78 -24.95 11.56
CA THR A 357 -27.64 -26.04 12.01
C THR A 357 -28.46 -26.57 10.83
N SER A 358 -28.04 -27.70 10.27
CA SER A 358 -28.84 -28.49 9.33
C SER A 358 -29.99 -29.17 10.07
N ALA A 359 -31.24 -28.91 9.67
CA ALA A 359 -32.41 -29.70 10.09
C ALA A 359 -32.81 -30.72 9.00
N PRO A 360 -33.39 -31.88 9.36
CA PRO A 360 -33.53 -33.03 8.46
C PRO A 360 -34.79 -32.98 7.58
N MET A 361 -34.68 -33.54 6.36
CA MET A 361 -35.80 -33.71 5.43
C MET A 361 -36.79 -34.79 5.89
N THR A 362 -38.09 -34.52 5.77
CA THR A 362 -39.17 -35.51 5.79
C THR A 362 -40.06 -35.37 4.55
N THR A 363 -40.44 -36.52 4.00
CA THR A 363 -41.14 -36.74 2.72
C THR A 363 -42.64 -36.93 2.90
N SER A 364 -43.44 -36.70 1.83
CA SER A 364 -44.62 -37.46 1.29
C SER A 364 -45.68 -36.51 0.62
N PRO A 365 -46.70 -36.99 -0.15
CA PRO A 365 -46.74 -36.96 -1.63
C PRO A 365 -48.00 -36.26 -2.23
N PRO A 366 -48.17 -36.14 -3.56
CA PRO A 366 -49.42 -35.64 -4.15
C PRO A 366 -50.25 -36.71 -4.89
N THR A 367 -51.59 -36.59 -4.81
CA THR A 367 -52.59 -37.37 -5.56
C THR A 367 -53.27 -36.51 -6.65
N THR A 368 -53.54 -37.17 -7.77
CA THR A 368 -54.01 -36.78 -9.12
C THR A 368 -55.50 -36.43 -9.23
N LEU A 369 -56.00 -35.68 -10.24
CA LEU A 369 -56.53 -36.10 -11.58
C LEU A 369 -57.31 -34.88 -12.22
N PRO A 370 -57.82 -34.87 -13.47
CA PRO A 370 -57.22 -35.25 -14.76
C PRO A 370 -57.61 -34.36 -15.99
N GLN A 371 -57.13 -34.85 -17.13
CA GLN A 371 -56.99 -34.35 -18.51
C GLN A 371 -58.26 -34.14 -19.36
N THR A 372 -58.07 -33.36 -20.45
CA THR A 372 -58.69 -33.60 -21.77
C THR A 372 -57.62 -33.66 -22.89
N LYS A 373 -57.69 -34.73 -23.70
CA LYS A 373 -56.96 -35.09 -24.94
C LYS A 373 -57.53 -34.33 -26.16
N SER A 374 -57.00 -34.25 -27.39
CA SER A 374 -55.85 -34.78 -28.18
C SER A 374 -55.78 -33.89 -29.46
N THR A 375 -54.77 -33.87 -30.35
CA THR A 375 -54.26 -34.92 -31.27
C THR A 375 -53.08 -34.30 -32.10
N PRO A 376 -52.32 -35.04 -32.94
CA PRO A 376 -50.84 -35.09 -32.82
C PRO A 376 -50.05 -34.74 -34.11
N ILE A 377 -48.75 -34.47 -33.97
CA ILE A 377 -47.76 -34.60 -35.06
C ILE A 377 -46.49 -35.27 -34.51
N THR A 378 -45.92 -36.16 -35.31
CA THR A 378 -44.93 -37.21 -35.01
C THR A 378 -43.47 -36.76 -34.93
N SER A 379 -42.83 -37.17 -33.82
CA SER A 379 -41.45 -37.65 -33.60
C SER A 379 -40.24 -37.09 -34.36
N SER A 380 -39.30 -36.53 -33.60
CA SER A 380 -37.89 -36.98 -33.62
C SER A 380 -37.30 -36.95 -32.19
N GLN A 381 -36.49 -37.96 -31.88
CA GLN A 381 -35.96 -38.30 -30.57
C GLN A 381 -34.54 -37.73 -30.34
N ASN A 382 -34.26 -37.48 -29.07
CA ASN A 382 -32.96 -37.53 -28.36
C ASN A 382 -31.98 -36.35 -28.48
N SER A 383 -32.05 -35.46 -27.48
CA SER A 383 -30.97 -34.58 -27.02
C SER A 383 -30.59 -34.93 -25.58
N SER A 384 -29.56 -35.77 -25.40
CA SER A 384 -28.83 -35.89 -24.12
C SER A 384 -27.58 -36.74 -24.27
N TYR A 385 -26.59 -36.29 -25.06
CA TYR A 385 -25.24 -36.90 -25.12
C TYR A 385 -24.10 -35.90 -25.48
N SER A 386 -24.24 -34.59 -25.24
CA SER A 386 -23.17 -33.61 -25.59
C SER A 386 -22.48 -32.88 -24.44
N LEU A 387 -22.84 -33.11 -23.16
CA LEU A 387 -22.19 -32.39 -22.05
C LEU A 387 -21.11 -33.19 -21.28
N TYR A 388 -20.91 -34.47 -21.60
CA TYR A 388 -19.91 -35.32 -20.91
C TYR A 388 -18.60 -35.57 -21.67
N LEU A 389 -18.48 -35.11 -22.94
CA LEU A 389 -17.25 -35.27 -23.73
C LEU A 389 -16.31 -34.04 -23.68
N GLY A 390 -16.81 -32.85 -23.30
CA GLY A 390 -15.97 -31.64 -23.19
C GLY A 390 -15.08 -31.61 -21.94
N ILE A 391 -15.54 -32.19 -20.83
CA ILE A 391 -14.83 -32.12 -19.53
C ILE A 391 -13.67 -33.13 -19.47
N LEU A 392 -13.81 -34.30 -20.11
CA LEU A 392 -12.73 -35.31 -20.19
C LEU A 392 -11.63 -34.91 -21.19
N GLY A 393 -11.96 -34.21 -22.28
CA GLY A 393 -10.98 -33.73 -23.26
C GLY A 393 -10.06 -32.62 -22.72
N GLY A 394 -10.61 -31.68 -21.95
CA GLY A 394 -9.83 -30.61 -21.32
C GLY A 394 -8.84 -31.10 -20.26
N ILE A 395 -9.23 -32.11 -19.47
CA ILE A 395 -8.37 -32.72 -18.45
C ILE A 395 -7.22 -33.51 -19.10
N LEU A 396 -7.46 -34.20 -20.22
CA LEU A 396 -6.40 -34.94 -20.93
C LEU A 396 -5.37 -34.00 -21.58
N ILE A 397 -5.80 -32.86 -22.14
CA ILE A 397 -4.90 -31.85 -22.72
C ILE A 397 -4.03 -31.19 -21.63
N PHE A 398 -4.60 -30.92 -20.45
CA PHE A 398 -3.86 -30.38 -19.30
C PHE A 398 -2.81 -31.38 -18.78
N LEU A 399 -3.14 -32.68 -18.73
CA LEU A 399 -2.20 -33.72 -18.29
C LEU A 399 -1.07 -33.99 -19.31
N VAL A 400 -1.35 -33.91 -20.62
CA VAL A 400 -0.37 -34.22 -21.68
C VAL A 400 0.54 -33.02 -22.00
N ILE A 401 0.10 -31.77 -21.80
CA ILE A 401 0.88 -30.57 -22.14
C ILE A 401 1.44 -29.87 -20.89
N ALA A 402 0.64 -29.68 -19.83
CA ALA A 402 1.05 -28.88 -18.67
C ALA A 402 2.05 -29.61 -17.77
N ILE A 403 1.95 -30.94 -17.61
CA ILE A 403 2.89 -31.71 -16.78
C ILE A 403 4.31 -31.75 -17.40
N PRO A 404 4.50 -31.98 -18.72
CA PRO A 404 5.81 -31.83 -19.35
C PRO A 404 6.37 -30.40 -19.29
N LEU A 405 5.52 -29.37 -19.41
CA LEU A 405 5.94 -27.96 -19.29
C LEU A 405 6.32 -27.57 -17.85
N LEU A 406 5.61 -28.08 -16.84
CA LEU A 406 5.94 -27.88 -15.42
C LEU A 406 7.22 -28.63 -15.05
N THR A 407 7.44 -29.83 -15.59
CA THR A 407 8.69 -30.57 -15.38
C THR A 407 9.88 -29.95 -16.13
N LEU A 408 9.69 -29.43 -17.35
CA LEU A 408 10.72 -28.63 -18.04
C LEU A 408 11.03 -27.32 -17.31
N SER A 409 10.01 -26.61 -16.83
CA SER A 409 10.14 -25.38 -16.05
C SER A 409 10.90 -25.62 -14.74
N LYS A 410 10.55 -26.69 -14.02
CA LYS A 410 11.24 -27.09 -12.79
C LYS A 410 12.70 -27.48 -13.06
N ARG A 411 12.96 -28.25 -14.13
CA ARG A 411 14.32 -28.64 -14.53
C ARG A 411 15.15 -27.44 -15.01
N LYS A 412 14.55 -26.46 -15.68
CA LYS A 412 15.19 -25.20 -16.07
C LYS A 412 15.47 -24.32 -14.85
N SER A 413 14.57 -24.28 -13.87
CA SER A 413 14.75 -23.58 -12.60
C SER A 413 15.87 -24.20 -11.75
N GLU A 414 15.92 -25.53 -11.61
CA GLU A 414 17.00 -26.24 -10.91
C GLU A 414 18.35 -26.03 -11.61
N LYS A 415 18.40 -26.18 -12.93
CA LYS A 415 19.63 -25.93 -13.70
C LYS A 415 20.10 -24.48 -13.60
N MET A 416 19.17 -23.51 -13.52
CA MET A 416 19.50 -22.10 -13.34
C MET A 416 19.91 -21.77 -11.90
N LYS A 417 19.44 -22.53 -10.90
CA LYS A 417 19.96 -22.47 -9.52
C LYS A 417 21.38 -23.02 -9.44
N ASP A 418 21.67 -24.14 -10.11
CA ASP A 418 23.02 -24.72 -10.15
C ASP A 418 24.01 -23.78 -10.86
N ILE A 419 23.63 -23.20 -12.01
CA ILE A 419 24.44 -22.20 -12.73
C ILE A 419 24.69 -20.98 -11.84
N LYS A 420 23.66 -20.42 -11.19
CA LYS A 420 23.83 -19.28 -10.26
C LYS A 420 24.77 -19.61 -9.10
N LYS A 421 24.70 -20.84 -8.57
CA LYS A 421 25.55 -21.31 -7.47
C LYS A 421 27.00 -21.46 -7.90
N GLU A 422 27.24 -21.95 -9.11
CA GLU A 422 28.57 -22.10 -9.70
C GLU A 422 29.19 -20.74 -10.04
N THR A 423 28.43 -19.81 -10.64
CA THR A 423 28.87 -18.43 -10.86
C THR A 423 29.21 -17.71 -9.54
N GLN A 424 28.39 -17.88 -8.50
CA GLN A 424 28.66 -17.30 -7.18
C GLN A 424 29.94 -17.87 -6.54
N LYS A 425 30.25 -19.15 -6.77
CA LYS A 425 31.47 -19.80 -6.28
C LYS A 425 32.71 -19.24 -6.97
N GLU A 426 32.65 -19.02 -8.27
CA GLU A 426 33.74 -18.41 -9.06
C GLU A 426 34.01 -16.97 -8.65
N ASP A 427 32.96 -16.17 -8.44
CA ASP A 427 33.07 -14.78 -7.99
C ASP A 427 33.71 -14.69 -6.59
N LEU A 428 33.28 -15.56 -5.66
CA LEU A 428 33.86 -15.65 -4.32
C LEU A 428 35.33 -16.08 -4.34
N MET A 429 35.69 -17.05 -5.20
CA MET A 429 37.08 -17.47 -5.37
C MET A 429 37.97 -16.37 -5.95
N THR A 430 37.43 -15.59 -6.89
CA THR A 430 38.12 -14.46 -7.51
C THR A 430 38.36 -13.35 -6.49
N LEU A 431 37.36 -12.99 -5.70
CA LEU A 431 37.48 -11.98 -4.63
C LEU A 431 38.44 -12.41 -3.52
N LEU A 432 38.39 -13.70 -3.11
CA LEU A 432 39.29 -14.25 -2.10
C LEU A 432 40.75 -14.22 -2.57
N SER A 433 40.99 -14.55 -3.85
CA SER A 433 42.32 -14.50 -4.45
C SER A 433 42.86 -13.08 -4.51
N LYS A 434 42.03 -12.10 -4.89
CA LYS A 434 42.39 -10.68 -4.89
C LYS A 434 42.78 -10.20 -3.49
N LYS A 435 42.00 -10.51 -2.45
CA LYS A 435 42.31 -10.10 -1.06
C LYS A 435 43.62 -10.71 -0.54
N TYR A 436 43.96 -11.94 -0.94
CA TYR A 436 45.25 -12.55 -0.58
C TYR A 436 46.42 -11.87 -1.30
N LEU A 437 46.27 -11.57 -2.60
CA LEU A 437 47.28 -10.84 -3.37
C LEU A 437 47.48 -9.41 -2.87
N ASP A 438 46.42 -8.75 -2.43
CA ASP A 438 46.44 -7.41 -1.82
C ASP A 438 46.98 -7.42 -0.37
N GLY A 439 47.37 -8.58 0.18
CA GLY A 439 47.91 -8.71 1.54
C GLY A 439 46.88 -8.51 2.66
N LYS A 440 45.58 -8.45 2.35
CA LYS A 440 44.51 -8.19 3.32
C LYS A 440 44.17 -9.40 4.20
N ILE A 441 44.62 -10.60 3.82
CA ILE A 441 44.42 -11.85 4.57
C ILE A 441 45.69 -12.71 4.54
N THR A 442 45.90 -13.50 5.59
CA THR A 442 47.06 -14.41 5.69
C THR A 442 46.86 -15.68 4.85
N LYS A 443 47.95 -16.41 4.56
CA LYS A 443 47.91 -17.68 3.81
C LYS A 443 47.04 -18.74 4.50
N GLU A 444 47.06 -18.80 5.84
CA GLU A 444 46.22 -19.72 6.61
C GLU A 444 44.74 -19.37 6.49
N GLN A 445 44.39 -18.08 6.56
CA GLN A 445 43.03 -17.59 6.34
C GLN A 445 42.56 -17.90 4.92
N TYR A 446 43.41 -17.64 3.91
CA TYR A 446 43.13 -17.98 2.51
C TYR A 446 42.81 -19.46 2.33
N LEU A 447 43.64 -20.37 2.85
CA LEU A 447 43.43 -21.82 2.74
C LEU A 447 42.16 -22.28 3.46
N LYS A 448 41.87 -21.72 4.64
CA LYS A 448 40.64 -22.00 5.40
C LYS A 448 39.39 -21.57 4.63
N PHE A 449 39.41 -20.37 4.05
CA PHE A 449 38.30 -19.82 3.28
C PHE A 449 38.10 -20.53 1.95
N LYS A 450 39.18 -20.83 1.23
CA LYS A 450 39.16 -21.62 -0.01
C LYS A 450 38.49 -22.97 0.20
N LYS A 451 38.87 -23.71 1.25
CA LYS A 451 38.28 -25.01 1.60
C LYS A 451 36.78 -24.91 1.95
N LYS A 452 36.32 -23.73 2.40
CA LYS A 452 34.90 -23.48 2.70
C LYS A 452 34.11 -23.16 1.43
N ILE A 453 34.65 -22.35 0.52
CA ILE A 453 34.04 -22.08 -0.80
C ILE A 453 33.96 -23.36 -1.63
N GLU A 454 34.99 -24.20 -1.59
CA GLU A 454 35.01 -25.49 -2.30
C GLU A 454 33.90 -26.44 -1.83
N LYS A 455 33.42 -26.31 -0.59
CA LYS A 455 32.31 -27.10 -0.01
C LYS A 455 30.92 -26.52 -0.24
N MET A 456 30.81 -25.27 -0.68
CA MET A 456 29.56 -24.68 -1.17
C MET A 456 29.23 -25.28 -2.53
#